data_AF-A0A094PDA1-F1
#
_entry.id   AF-A0A094PDA1-F1
#
_cell.length_a   1.000
_cell.length_b   1.000
_cell.length_c   1.000
_cell.angle_alpha   90.00
_cell.angle_beta   90.00
_cell.angle_gamma   90.00
#
_symmetry.space_group_name_H-M   'P 1'
#
loop_
_entity.id
_entity.type
_entity.pdbx_description
1 polymer ?
#
loop_
_entity_poly.entity_id
_entity_poly.type
_entity_poly.pdbx_seq_one_letter_code
_entity_poly.pdbx_strand_id
1 'polypeptide(L)'
;MGLAMFTSLELTASSARQRFTTGFVFGLGWFFPALAWMWFLTAPGYIVGVAMYASLHGLASLVVVRKDNNRSFLFLSPAAHMLIEVLRMCVPFGGVPLATLGIAQVGGPLHRGASVGGVILLSWLTWQVGALLAKRPRDFSVDHQHRRLLWSLCLLVLVGSYIAPRGSNTGRDFHVVAVQGGGPQGTRAINTDPR
;
A
#
# COMPACT_ATOMS: atom_id res chain seq x y z
N MET A 1 2.60 12.90 -0.03
CA MET A 1 3.69 13.47 0.80
C MET A 1 4.37 12.42 1.68
N GLY A 2 3.64 11.60 2.45
CA GLY A 2 4.25 10.55 3.31
C GLY A 2 5.21 9.59 2.60
N LEU A 3 4.80 9.00 1.46
CA LEU A 3 5.66 8.09 0.69
C LEU A 3 6.94 8.77 0.17
N ALA A 4 6.84 10.02 -0.28
CA ALA A 4 8.00 10.79 -0.73
C ALA A 4 8.98 11.07 0.41
N MET A 5 8.47 11.40 1.61
CA MET A 5 9.29 11.55 2.82
C MET A 5 9.96 10.23 3.20
N PHE A 6 9.21 9.13 3.21
CA PHE A 6 9.75 7.80 3.49
C PHE A 6 10.88 7.41 2.52
N THR A 7 10.66 7.50 1.20
CA THR A 7 11.71 7.20 0.22
C THR A 7 12.92 8.13 0.37
N SER A 8 12.71 9.39 0.76
CA SER A 8 13.82 10.32 1.05
C SER A 8 14.67 9.82 2.22
N LEU A 9 14.05 9.32 3.29
CA LEU A 9 14.75 8.73 4.43
C LEU A 9 15.46 7.43 4.05
N GLU A 10 14.78 6.57 3.28
CA GLU A 10 15.33 5.31 2.81
C GLU A 10 16.61 5.50 1.97
N LEU A 11 16.62 6.52 1.10
CA LEU A 11 17.80 6.91 0.31
C LEU A 11 19.02 7.33 1.15
N THR A 12 18.79 7.79 2.38
CA THR A 12 19.86 8.21 3.31
C THR A 12 20.32 7.11 4.27
N ALA A 13 19.61 5.96 4.31
CA ALA A 13 19.93 4.87 5.20
C ALA A 13 21.18 4.08 4.75
N SER A 14 22.27 4.23 5.49
CA SER A 14 23.57 3.65 5.12
C SER A 14 23.79 2.25 5.68
N SER A 15 23.22 1.93 6.84
CA SER A 15 23.33 0.63 7.51
C SER A 15 22.06 -0.23 7.39
N ALA A 16 22.20 -1.56 7.48
CA ALA A 16 21.07 -2.49 7.50
C ALA A 16 20.08 -2.15 8.62
N ARG A 17 20.57 -1.85 9.83
CA ARG A 17 19.74 -1.42 10.95
C ARG A 17 18.91 -0.18 10.60
N GLN A 18 19.52 0.86 10.04
CA GLN A 18 18.79 2.06 9.64
C GLN A 18 17.73 1.78 8.57
N ARG A 19 18.03 0.93 7.59
CA ARG A 19 17.07 0.56 6.53
C ARG A 19 15.85 -0.15 7.12
N PHE A 20 16.09 -1.18 7.93
CA PHE A 20 15.01 -1.90 8.61
C PHE A 20 14.20 -0.94 9.48
N THR A 21 14.86 -0.14 10.33
CA THR A 21 14.17 0.81 11.21
C THR A 21 13.37 1.84 10.42
N THR A 22 13.87 2.32 9.27
CA THR A 22 13.15 3.29 8.42
C THR A 22 11.87 2.67 7.87
N GLY A 23 11.95 1.47 7.29
CA GLY A 23 10.77 0.73 6.80
C GLY A 23 9.81 0.34 7.92
N PHE A 24 10.32 -0.09 9.07
CA PHE A 24 9.54 -0.48 10.23
C PHE A 24 8.79 0.71 10.84
N VAL A 25 9.45 1.83 11.11
CA VAL A 25 8.81 3.03 11.67
C VAL A 25 7.78 3.62 10.70
N PHE A 26 8.08 3.60 9.39
CA PHE A 26 7.10 3.94 8.38
C PHE A 26 5.87 3.04 8.45
N GLY A 27 6.08 1.72 8.53
CA GLY A 27 5.00 0.75 8.69
C GLY A 27 4.20 0.95 9.98
N LEU A 28 4.84 1.31 11.11
CA LEU A 28 4.14 1.65 12.34
C LEU A 28 3.23 2.88 12.15
N GLY A 29 3.76 3.96 11.57
CA GLY A 29 3.00 5.18 11.32
C GLY A 29 1.79 4.97 10.39
N TRP A 30 1.85 3.96 9.54
CA TRP A 30 0.74 3.56 8.67
C TRP A 30 -0.24 2.61 9.39
N PHE A 31 0.23 1.46 9.89
CA PHE A 31 -0.66 0.39 10.36
C PHE A 31 -1.20 0.63 11.75
N PHE A 32 -0.51 1.36 12.61
CA PHE A 32 -1.00 1.65 13.95
C PHE A 32 -2.35 2.40 13.89
N PRO A 33 -2.46 3.60 13.26
CA PRO A 33 -3.76 4.26 13.15
C PRO A 33 -4.76 3.48 12.27
N ALA A 34 -4.30 2.85 11.18
CA ALA A 34 -5.19 2.18 10.23
C ALA A 34 -5.86 0.91 10.80
N LEU A 35 -5.25 0.28 11.80
CA LEU A 35 -5.72 -0.96 12.41
C LEU A 35 -6.22 -0.77 13.84
N ALA A 36 -6.34 0.47 14.34
CA ALA A 36 -6.74 0.75 15.72
C ALA A 36 -8.09 0.13 16.13
N TRP A 37 -9.00 -0.07 15.17
CA TRP A 37 -10.28 -0.75 15.38
C TRP A 37 -10.13 -2.21 15.83
N MET A 38 -9.02 -2.88 15.52
CA MET A 38 -8.73 -4.24 15.97
C MET A 38 -8.61 -4.35 17.49
N TRP A 39 -8.38 -3.22 18.19
CA TRP A 39 -8.41 -3.16 19.65
C TRP A 39 -9.69 -3.76 20.23
N PHE A 40 -10.83 -3.51 19.59
CA PHE A 40 -12.15 -4.02 20.00
C PHE A 40 -12.37 -5.49 19.66
N LEU A 41 -11.52 -6.07 18.80
CA LEU A 41 -11.53 -7.51 18.53
C LEU A 41 -10.59 -8.23 19.50
N THR A 42 -9.30 -7.88 19.46
CA THR A 42 -8.26 -8.42 20.34
C THR A 42 -7.11 -7.42 20.48
N ALA A 43 -6.92 -6.85 21.67
CA ALA A 43 -5.81 -5.93 21.92
C ALA A 43 -4.42 -6.54 21.64
N PRO A 44 -4.11 -7.80 22.06
CA PRO A 44 -2.84 -8.43 21.71
C PRO A 44 -2.66 -8.66 20.20
N GLY A 45 -3.73 -9.09 19.51
CA GLY A 45 -3.70 -9.34 18.07
C GLY A 45 -3.46 -8.07 17.25
N TYR A 46 -4.00 -6.94 17.70
CA TYR A 46 -3.72 -5.62 17.11
C TYR A 46 -2.22 -5.28 17.17
N ILE A 47 -1.60 -5.38 18.36
CA ILE A 47 -0.18 -5.05 18.53
C ILE A 47 0.70 -5.98 17.68
N VAL A 48 0.44 -7.29 17.71
CA VAL A 48 1.18 -8.28 16.92
C VAL A 48 1.00 -8.04 15.42
N GLY A 49 -0.23 -7.79 14.96
CA GLY A 49 -0.53 -7.52 13.55
C GLY A 49 0.18 -6.28 13.02
N VAL A 50 0.15 -5.18 13.77
CA VAL A 50 0.88 -3.95 13.42
C VAL A 50 2.38 -4.20 13.37
N ALA A 51 2.94 -4.84 14.39
CA ALA A 51 4.38 -5.14 14.44
C ALA A 51 4.80 -6.04 13.27
N MET A 52 4.00 -7.06 12.94
CA MET A 52 4.25 -7.97 11.82
C MET A 52 4.24 -7.22 10.49
N TYR A 53 3.19 -6.45 10.18
CA TYR A 53 3.10 -5.71 8.93
C TYR A 53 4.15 -4.60 8.81
N ALA A 54 4.45 -3.91 9.90
CA ALA A 54 5.56 -2.96 9.93
C ALA A 54 6.90 -3.63 9.64
N SER A 55 7.13 -4.82 10.21
CA SER A 55 8.36 -5.59 9.98
C SER A 55 8.51 -6.03 8.53
N LEU A 56 7.41 -6.33 7.83
CA LEU A 56 7.46 -6.64 6.40
C LEU A 56 7.96 -5.45 5.56
N HIS A 57 7.55 -4.22 5.88
CA HIS A 57 8.10 -3.03 5.21
C HIS A 57 9.56 -2.77 5.63
N GLY A 58 9.94 -3.06 6.88
CA GLY A 58 11.35 -3.07 7.29
C GLY A 58 12.20 -4.07 6.49
N LEU A 59 11.68 -5.28 6.25
CA LEU A 59 12.33 -6.31 5.43
C LEU A 59 12.44 -5.88 3.96
N ALA A 60 11.41 -5.27 3.37
CA ALA A 60 11.50 -4.73 2.01
C ALA A 60 12.64 -3.70 1.87
N SER A 61 12.78 -2.80 2.84
CA SER A 61 13.87 -1.82 2.87
C SER A 61 15.26 -2.45 3.09
N LEU A 62 15.34 -3.66 3.65
CA LEU A 62 16.60 -4.41 3.73
C LEU A 62 17.01 -5.03 2.41
N VAL A 63 16.04 -5.53 1.62
CA VAL A 63 16.29 -6.19 0.34
C VAL A 63 16.77 -5.19 -0.71
N VAL A 64 16.21 -3.98 -0.74
CA VAL A 64 16.56 -2.96 -1.74
C VAL A 64 17.67 -2.06 -1.21
N VAL A 65 18.91 -2.43 -1.53
CA VAL A 65 20.10 -1.68 -1.09
C VAL A 65 20.50 -0.61 -2.10
N ARG A 66 20.45 0.67 -1.70
CA ARG A 66 20.90 1.80 -2.55
C ARG A 66 22.32 1.62 -3.09
N LYS A 67 23.26 1.18 -2.24
CA LYS A 67 24.69 1.00 -2.62
C LYS A 67 24.83 0.07 -3.84
N ASP A 68 24.04 -0.99 -3.88
CA ASP A 68 24.14 -2.01 -4.91
C ASP A 68 23.24 -1.69 -6.12
N ASN A 69 22.21 -0.85 -5.92
CA ASN A 69 21.14 -0.63 -6.89
C ASN A 69 20.94 0.85 -7.24
N ASN A 70 21.97 1.70 -7.18
CA ASN A 70 21.82 3.16 -7.27
C ASN A 70 20.99 3.63 -8.49
N ARG A 71 21.15 2.98 -9.66
CA ARG A 71 20.41 3.32 -10.89
C ARG A 71 18.93 2.91 -10.84
N SER A 72 18.63 1.77 -10.24
CA SER A 72 17.30 1.14 -10.26
C SER A 72 16.55 1.28 -8.95
N PHE A 73 17.14 1.90 -7.92
CA PHE A 73 16.57 2.02 -6.58
C PHE A 73 15.18 2.64 -6.60
N LEU A 74 14.97 3.68 -7.42
CA LEU A 74 13.69 4.37 -7.55
C LEU A 74 12.57 3.50 -8.13
N PHE A 75 12.89 2.37 -8.75
CA PHE A 75 11.92 1.38 -9.21
C PHE A 75 11.84 0.20 -8.25
N LEU A 76 12.98 -0.33 -7.82
CA LEU A 76 13.06 -1.53 -6.97
C LEU A 76 12.44 -1.32 -5.59
N SER A 77 12.62 -0.15 -4.96
CA SER A 77 12.02 0.14 -3.64
C SER A 77 10.49 0.14 -3.71
N PRO A 78 9.85 0.93 -4.62
CA PRO A 78 8.41 0.82 -4.88
C PRO A 78 7.92 -0.60 -5.19
N ALA A 79 8.65 -1.34 -6.03
CA ALA A 79 8.28 -2.70 -6.39
C ALA A 79 8.34 -3.66 -5.18
N ALA A 80 9.36 -3.54 -4.34
CA ALA A 80 9.51 -4.36 -3.14
C ALA A 80 8.39 -4.10 -2.12
N HIS A 81 8.05 -2.83 -1.88
CA HIS A 81 6.95 -2.50 -0.97
C HIS A 81 5.56 -2.88 -1.53
N MET A 82 5.35 -2.73 -2.83
CA MET A 82 4.15 -3.24 -3.48
C MET A 82 4.07 -4.77 -3.36
N LEU A 83 5.18 -5.49 -3.53
CA LEU A 83 5.20 -6.94 -3.37
C LEU A 83 4.87 -7.35 -1.93
N ILE A 84 5.32 -6.59 -0.92
CA ILE A 84 4.89 -6.80 0.48
C ILE A 84 3.38 -6.60 0.65
N GLU A 85 2.79 -5.58 0.02
CA GLU A 85 1.33 -5.42 0.03
C GLU A 85 0.63 -6.63 -0.59
N VAL A 86 1.10 -7.11 -1.74
CA VAL A 86 0.55 -8.31 -2.41
C VAL A 86 0.71 -9.55 -1.53
N LEU A 87 1.88 -9.76 -0.94
CA LEU A 87 2.14 -10.88 -0.04
C LEU A 87 1.15 -10.88 1.12
N ARG A 88 0.87 -9.70 1.70
CA ARG A 88 -0.12 -9.57 2.78
C ARG A 88 -1.55 -9.88 2.36
N MET A 89 -1.88 -9.79 1.07
CA MET A 89 -3.19 -10.21 0.56
C MET A 89 -3.33 -11.72 0.47
N CYS A 90 -2.23 -12.47 0.58
CA CYS A 90 -2.22 -13.93 0.46
C CYS A 90 -1.80 -14.64 1.75
N VAL A 91 -0.86 -14.06 2.52
CA VAL A 91 -0.24 -14.68 3.70
C VAL A 91 0.08 -13.66 4.80
N PRO A 92 0.13 -14.08 6.08
CA PRO A 92 -0.26 -15.39 6.59
C PRO A 92 -1.80 -15.55 6.68
N PHE A 93 -2.26 -16.78 6.92
CA PHE A 93 -3.68 -17.11 7.20
C PHE A 93 -4.68 -16.74 6.08
N GLY A 94 -4.27 -16.88 4.82
CA GLY A 94 -5.09 -16.51 3.66
C GLY A 94 -5.04 -15.02 3.32
N GLY A 95 -4.29 -14.23 4.09
CA GLY A 95 -4.04 -12.82 3.85
C GLY A 95 -5.13 -11.89 4.40
N VAL A 96 -4.74 -10.64 4.62
CA VAL A 96 -5.62 -9.58 5.11
C VAL A 96 -5.37 -8.32 4.27
N PRO A 97 -6.16 -8.09 3.21
CA PRO A 97 -5.98 -6.98 2.28
C PRO A 97 -6.51 -5.64 2.84
N LEU A 98 -6.14 -5.30 4.09
CA LEU A 98 -6.53 -4.07 4.76
C LEU A 98 -5.39 -3.04 4.74
N ALA A 99 -5.79 -1.76 4.77
CA ALA A 99 -4.88 -0.63 4.77
C ALA A 99 -3.86 -0.67 3.60
N THR A 100 -4.29 -1.07 2.41
CA THR A 100 -3.46 -1.07 1.20
C THR A 100 -3.47 0.32 0.54
N LEU A 101 -2.43 0.68 -0.21
CA LEU A 101 -2.40 1.97 -0.91
C LEU A 101 -3.45 2.05 -2.01
N GLY A 102 -3.83 0.92 -2.59
CA GLY A 102 -4.92 0.86 -3.55
C GLY A 102 -6.25 1.39 -2.97
N ILE A 103 -6.59 1.03 -1.73
CA ILE A 103 -7.80 1.55 -1.05
C ILE A 103 -7.68 3.07 -0.84
N ALA A 104 -6.49 3.56 -0.48
CA ALA A 104 -6.25 4.99 -0.27
C ALA A 104 -6.45 5.84 -1.55
N GLN A 105 -6.47 5.21 -2.73
CA GLN A 105 -6.68 5.88 -3.99
C GLN A 105 -8.12 5.82 -4.50
N VAL A 106 -9.09 5.21 -3.80
CA VAL A 106 -10.49 5.10 -4.29
C VAL A 106 -11.10 6.47 -4.61
N GLY A 107 -10.87 7.47 -3.76
CA GLY A 107 -11.24 8.87 -4.03
C GLY A 107 -10.11 9.74 -4.59
N GLY A 108 -8.96 9.12 -4.92
CA GLY A 108 -7.73 9.81 -5.31
C GLY A 108 -7.59 9.98 -6.83
N PRO A 109 -6.59 10.77 -7.29
CA PRO A 109 -6.38 11.03 -8.71
C PRO A 109 -5.94 9.78 -9.50
N LEU A 110 -5.47 8.74 -8.81
CA LEU A 110 -4.99 7.51 -9.44
C LEU A 110 -6.06 6.41 -9.56
N HIS A 111 -7.28 6.62 -9.02
CA HIS A 111 -8.34 5.58 -8.91
C HIS A 111 -8.59 4.81 -10.21
N ARG A 112 -8.53 5.49 -11.37
CA ARG A 112 -8.77 4.88 -12.69
C ARG A 112 -7.79 3.76 -13.01
N GLY A 113 -6.58 3.78 -12.45
CA GLY A 113 -5.59 2.71 -12.61
C GLY A 113 -6.09 1.33 -12.18
N ALA A 114 -7.06 1.27 -11.25
CA ALA A 114 -7.70 0.02 -10.85
C ALA A 114 -8.38 -0.71 -12.02
N SER A 115 -8.92 0.00 -13.01
CA SER A 115 -9.56 -0.60 -14.18
C SER A 115 -8.59 -1.29 -15.15
N VAL A 116 -7.29 -0.98 -15.05
CA VAL A 116 -6.25 -1.52 -15.93
C VAL A 116 -5.54 -2.72 -15.29
N GLY A 117 -5.11 -2.58 -14.05
CA GLY A 117 -4.29 -3.60 -13.37
C GLY A 117 -4.70 -3.87 -11.93
N GLY A 118 -5.95 -3.54 -11.59
CA GLY A 118 -6.51 -3.74 -10.25
C GLY A 118 -5.76 -2.98 -9.16
N VAL A 119 -5.93 -3.48 -7.93
CA VAL A 119 -5.32 -2.90 -6.73
C VAL A 119 -3.78 -2.96 -6.77
N ILE A 120 -3.20 -3.94 -7.45
CA ILE A 120 -1.74 -4.16 -7.52
C ILE A 120 -1.08 -3.03 -8.31
N LEU A 121 -1.57 -2.73 -9.51
CA LEU A 121 -1.07 -1.61 -10.32
C LEU A 121 -1.28 -0.29 -9.59
N LEU A 122 -2.42 -0.12 -8.90
CA LEU A 122 -2.73 1.09 -8.16
C LEU A 122 -1.77 1.31 -6.97
N SER A 123 -1.46 0.26 -6.21
CA SER A 123 -0.45 0.30 -5.15
C SER A 123 0.94 0.62 -5.72
N TRP A 124 1.36 -0.05 -6.81
CA TRP A 124 2.65 0.24 -7.46
C TRP A 124 2.73 1.69 -7.93
N LEU A 125 1.70 2.21 -8.61
CA LEU A 125 1.67 3.57 -9.13
C LEU A 125 1.77 4.60 -8.00
N THR A 126 1.08 4.35 -6.89
CA THR A 126 1.11 5.22 -5.70
C THR A 126 2.50 5.25 -5.07
N TRP A 127 3.13 4.08 -4.88
CA TRP A 127 4.52 3.96 -4.44
C TRP A 127 5.48 4.67 -5.38
N GLN A 128 5.33 4.43 -6.69
CA GLN A 128 6.24 4.93 -7.70
C GLN A 128 6.20 6.46 -7.80
N VAL A 129 5.01 7.07 -7.76
CA VAL A 129 4.86 8.53 -7.70
C VAL A 129 5.47 9.10 -6.42
N GLY A 130 5.26 8.45 -5.27
CA GLY A 130 5.91 8.80 -4.01
C GLY A 130 7.44 8.84 -4.14
N ALA A 131 8.04 7.77 -4.66
CA ALA A 131 9.47 7.67 -4.84
C ALA A 131 10.03 8.70 -5.84
N LEU A 132 9.30 9.00 -6.91
CA LEU A 132 9.73 9.99 -7.90
C LEU A 132 9.74 11.43 -7.34
N LEU A 133 8.81 11.73 -6.43
CA LEU A 133 8.70 13.01 -5.72
C LEU A 133 9.65 13.15 -4.53
N ALA A 134 10.34 12.08 -4.13
CA ALA A 134 11.23 12.08 -2.98
C ALA A 134 12.38 13.10 -3.13
N LYS A 135 12.72 13.76 -2.02
CA LYS A 135 13.93 14.57 -1.89
C LYS A 135 15.14 13.64 -1.90
N ARG A 136 16.20 14.07 -2.57
CA ARG A 136 17.37 13.23 -2.85
C ARG A 136 18.62 13.82 -2.20
N PRO A 137 19.49 12.99 -1.61
CA PRO A 137 20.78 13.46 -1.15
C PRO A 137 21.68 13.78 -2.34
N ARG A 138 22.66 14.68 -2.16
CA ARG A 138 23.47 15.24 -3.27
C ARG A 138 24.32 14.20 -4.00
N ASP A 139 24.70 13.15 -3.29
CA ASP A 139 25.48 12.00 -3.76
C ASP A 139 24.61 10.96 -4.49
N PHE A 140 23.29 11.16 -4.54
CA PHE A 140 22.37 10.29 -5.27
C PHE A 140 22.11 10.84 -6.67
N SER A 141 22.90 10.37 -7.64
CA SER A 141 22.61 10.57 -9.05
C SER A 141 21.76 9.41 -9.56
N VAL A 142 20.60 9.76 -10.10
CA VAL A 142 19.82 8.85 -10.95
C VAL A 142 19.98 9.37 -12.35
N ASP A 143 20.24 8.46 -13.27
CA ASP A 143 20.23 8.79 -14.69
C ASP A 143 18.93 9.51 -15.07
N HIS A 144 19.08 10.69 -15.68
CA HIS A 144 17.94 11.51 -16.09
C HIS A 144 17.04 10.76 -17.06
N GLN A 145 17.58 9.88 -17.90
CA GLN A 145 16.79 9.06 -18.82
C GLN A 145 15.94 8.04 -18.05
N HIS A 146 16.54 7.28 -17.14
CA HIS A 146 15.80 6.34 -16.28
C HIS A 146 14.68 7.02 -15.48
N ARG A 147 14.94 8.19 -14.90
CA ARG A 147 13.92 8.96 -14.19
C ARG A 147 12.80 9.43 -15.12
N ARG A 148 13.14 9.94 -16.31
CA ARG A 148 12.15 10.36 -17.32
C ARG A 148 11.30 9.18 -17.77
N LEU A 149 11.90 8.01 -17.94
CA LEU A 149 11.19 6.77 -18.27
C LEU A 149 10.15 6.44 -17.20
N LEU A 150 10.51 6.43 -15.92
CA LEU A 150 9.56 6.13 -14.83
C LEU A 150 8.42 7.15 -14.77
N TRP A 151 8.70 8.45 -14.91
CA TRP A 151 7.65 9.48 -15.01
C TRP A 151 6.73 9.26 -16.21
N SER A 152 7.32 8.96 -17.37
CA SER A 152 6.57 8.71 -18.60
C SER A 152 5.69 7.47 -18.46
N LEU A 153 6.20 6.41 -17.81
CA LEU A 153 5.45 5.19 -17.52
C LEU A 153 4.27 5.47 -16.58
N CYS A 154 4.49 6.20 -15.48
CA CYS A 154 3.40 6.59 -14.59
C CYS A 154 2.34 7.45 -15.30
N LEU A 155 2.78 8.40 -16.13
CA LEU A 155 1.87 9.25 -16.90
C LEU A 155 1.11 8.45 -17.95
N LEU A 156 1.78 7.53 -18.65
CA LEU A 156 1.17 6.64 -19.63
C LEU A 156 0.11 5.75 -18.99
N VAL A 157 0.40 5.15 -17.83
CA VAL A 157 -0.58 4.36 -17.07
C VAL A 157 -1.77 5.23 -16.66
N LEU A 158 -1.51 6.43 -16.14
CA LEU A 158 -2.57 7.34 -15.71
C LEU A 158 -3.46 7.78 -16.87
N VAL A 159 -2.89 8.27 -17.96
CA VAL A 159 -3.64 8.72 -19.15
C VAL A 159 -4.33 7.54 -19.83
N GLY A 160 -3.63 6.42 -20.00
CA GLY A 160 -4.18 5.20 -20.58
C GLY A 160 -5.37 4.66 -19.79
N SER A 161 -5.37 4.81 -18.45
CA SER A 161 -6.49 4.41 -17.61
C SER A 161 -7.80 5.18 -17.89
N TYR A 162 -7.74 6.35 -18.53
CA TYR A 162 -8.95 7.04 -18.97
C TYR A 162 -9.58 6.41 -20.22
N ILE A 163 -8.81 5.65 -21.00
CA ILE A 163 -9.28 4.97 -22.21
C ILE A 163 -9.63 3.50 -21.90
N ALA A 164 -9.19 2.99 -20.75
CA ALA A 164 -9.45 1.63 -20.31
C ALA A 164 -10.96 1.28 -20.28
N PRO A 165 -11.32 0.02 -20.54
CA PRO A 165 -12.71 -0.42 -20.57
C PRO A 165 -13.46 -0.01 -19.31
N ARG A 166 -14.68 0.51 -19.50
CA ARG A 166 -15.58 0.90 -18.42
C ARG A 166 -16.84 0.05 -18.51
N GLY A 167 -17.45 -0.23 -17.36
CA GLY A 167 -18.79 -0.78 -17.34
C GLY A 167 -19.73 0.17 -18.07
N SER A 168 -20.49 -0.35 -19.02
CA SER A 168 -21.56 0.37 -19.72
C SER A 168 -22.92 -0.04 -19.15
N ASN A 169 -23.89 0.87 -19.22
CA ASN A 169 -25.25 0.53 -18.86
C ASN A 169 -25.78 -0.57 -19.81
N THR A 170 -26.30 -1.65 -19.24
CA THR A 170 -26.86 -2.78 -20.02
C THR A 170 -28.32 -2.58 -20.43
N GLY A 171 -28.97 -1.49 -19.99
CA GLY A 171 -30.39 -1.22 -20.19
C GLY A 171 -31.32 -2.10 -19.36
N ARG A 172 -30.77 -2.85 -18.40
CA ARG A 172 -31.51 -3.74 -17.49
C ARG A 172 -31.41 -3.20 -16.08
N ASP A 173 -32.56 -2.93 -15.48
CA ASP A 173 -32.68 -2.47 -14.11
C ASP A 173 -33.29 -3.57 -13.24
N PHE A 174 -32.81 -3.69 -12.00
CA PHE A 174 -33.33 -4.62 -11.00
C PHE A 174 -33.75 -3.85 -9.75
N HIS A 175 -34.91 -4.18 -9.21
CA HIS A 175 -35.33 -3.68 -7.90
C HIS A 175 -34.62 -4.48 -6.80
N VAL A 176 -33.70 -3.84 -6.10
CA VAL A 176 -32.96 -4.43 -4.98
C VAL A 176 -33.46 -3.80 -3.69
N VAL A 177 -33.90 -4.65 -2.75
CA VAL A 177 -34.23 -4.24 -1.37
C VAL A 177 -33.19 -4.86 -0.45
N ALA A 178 -32.44 -4.04 0.28
CA ALA A 178 -31.49 -4.48 1.29
C ALA A 178 -32.03 -4.10 2.68
N VAL A 179 -32.30 -5.10 3.52
CA VAL A 179 -32.76 -4.90 4.91
C VAL A 179 -31.59 -5.15 5.86
N GLN A 180 -31.19 -4.13 6.62
CA GLN A 180 -30.17 -4.26 7.67
C GLN A 180 -30.84 -4.33 9.04
N GLY A 181 -31.02 -5.54 9.58
CA GLY A 181 -31.71 -5.79 10.86
C GLY A 181 -30.88 -5.45 12.11
N GLY A 182 -30.13 -4.35 12.11
CA GLY A 182 -29.10 -4.01 13.11
C GLY A 182 -29.50 -4.28 14.57
N GLY A 183 -29.10 -5.44 15.08
CA GLY A 183 -29.21 -5.81 16.49
C GLY A 183 -27.97 -5.40 17.30
N PRO A 184 -27.97 -5.62 18.63
CA PRO A 184 -26.83 -5.34 19.48
C PRO A 184 -25.57 -6.08 19.01
N GLN A 185 -24.45 -5.37 18.86
CA GLN A 185 -23.15 -5.95 18.50
C GLN A 185 -22.37 -6.36 19.76
N GLY A 186 -21.55 -7.41 19.66
CA GLY A 186 -20.70 -7.86 20.78
C GLY A 186 -21.47 -8.56 21.92
N THR A 187 -22.69 -9.06 21.66
CA THR A 187 -23.43 -9.89 22.62
C THR A 187 -22.64 -11.16 22.89
N ARG A 188 -22.36 -11.44 24.16
CA ARG A 188 -21.74 -12.71 24.53
C ARG A 188 -22.72 -13.83 24.24
N ALA A 189 -22.25 -14.95 23.71
CA ALA A 189 -23.09 -16.11 23.41
C ALA A 189 -23.98 -16.54 24.59
N ILE A 190 -23.50 -16.35 25.83
CA ILE A 190 -24.25 -16.61 27.08
C ILE A 190 -25.50 -15.73 27.29
N ASN A 191 -25.56 -14.57 26.62
CA ASN A 191 -26.61 -13.55 26.77
C ASN A 191 -27.50 -13.46 25.50
N THR A 192 -27.37 -14.41 24.59
CA THR A 192 -28.16 -14.47 23.34
C THR A 192 -28.93 -15.78 23.32
N ASP A 193 -30.25 -15.71 23.12
CA ASP A 193 -31.09 -16.89 22.92
C ASP A 193 -30.71 -17.52 21.57
N PRO A 194 -30.35 -18.82 21.50
CA PRO A 194 -30.06 -19.49 20.24
C PRO A 194 -31.31 -19.77 19.38
N ARG A 195 -32.50 -19.27 19.79
CA ARG A 195 -33.80 -19.49 19.16
C ARG A 195 -34.30 -18.31 18.36
#